data_AF-A0AAN7SEQ3-F1
#
_entry.id   AF-A0AAN7SEQ3-F1
#
_cell.length_a   1.000
_cell.length_b   1.000
_cell.length_c   1.000
_cell.angle_alpha   90.00
_cell.angle_beta   90.00
_cell.angle_gamma   90.00
#
_symmetry.space_group_name_H-M   'P 1'
#
loop_
_entity.id
_entity.type
_entity.pdbx_description
1 polymer ?
#
loop_
_entity_poly.entity_id
_entity_poly.type
_entity_poly.pdbx_seq_one_letter_code
_entity_poly.pdbx_strand_id
1 'polypeptide(L)'
;MAPLTVLVIVASVLVQSFGFRLVPRLDGRIVGGEDANIEDYPYQLALLYKGLHICGASIISFKSALTAAHCTSRLTAKSLSVRAGSNNAESGGEVVQVYEIRQHFSYDITTNDYDVSVLRLATSLTQGQIINIQPFEEEVPVDIVAVVTGWGATSEGGTGPLQLQKVELNSISDSQCNMKYGDKITTRMFCFASPNKDSCDGDSGGPLVYDNKQIGIVSWGIGCARPEYPGVYTKISHRVLVQTLAFGLKPRLDGRIVGGENANIEDHPYQLSFQFRNIHLCGASVISQKIALTAAHCTEGVTGTRVQVRAGSSFTQYEGELVSVLELKPHPNYNADTFDYDVAVLRLLQQITMGSVIALQPIGEEVPIDATAVVTGWGSTIQGGPGSIHLKKVELNHISDSQCNSNYDGKVTERMFCFAAPKKDSCQGDSGGPLVYENKQVGVVSWGFGCARPNYPGVYAKVSNADIHNYITTNMV
;
A
#
# COMPACT_ATOMS: atom_id res chain seq x y z
N MET A 1 66.62 -44.12 -37.92
CA MET A 1 66.18 -43.84 -36.54
C MET A 1 66.24 -42.34 -36.35
N ALA A 2 65.08 -41.68 -36.34
CA ALA A 2 64.96 -40.23 -36.12
C ALA A 2 64.17 -40.01 -34.81
N PRO A 3 64.46 -38.95 -34.04
CA PRO A 3 63.85 -38.76 -32.72
C PRO A 3 62.37 -38.40 -32.84
N LEU A 4 61.57 -38.96 -31.93
CA LEU A 4 60.14 -38.68 -31.82
C LEU A 4 59.95 -37.35 -31.05
N THR A 5 59.83 -36.25 -31.76
CA THR A 5 59.57 -34.93 -31.16
C THR A 5 58.14 -34.88 -30.62
N VAL A 6 57.97 -34.96 -29.30
CA VAL A 6 56.65 -34.82 -28.66
C VAL A 6 56.23 -33.35 -28.69
N LEU A 7 55.32 -33.01 -29.60
CA LEU A 7 54.71 -31.69 -29.69
C LEU A 7 53.62 -31.55 -28.62
N VAL A 8 53.88 -30.83 -27.53
CA VAL A 8 52.85 -30.51 -26.53
C VAL A 8 51.94 -29.42 -27.09
N ILE A 9 50.79 -29.81 -27.63
CA ILE A 9 49.74 -28.88 -28.03
C ILE A 9 49.03 -28.41 -26.77
N VAL A 10 49.38 -27.21 -26.30
CA VAL A 10 48.58 -26.50 -25.29
C VAL A 10 47.31 -26.01 -25.98
N ALA A 11 46.21 -26.74 -25.79
CA ALA A 11 44.89 -26.31 -26.25
C ALA A 11 44.44 -25.09 -25.42
N SER A 12 44.67 -23.90 -25.95
CA SER A 12 44.09 -22.67 -25.43
C SER A 12 42.58 -22.70 -25.60
N VAL A 13 41.86 -23.04 -24.53
CA VAL A 13 40.41 -22.91 -24.49
C VAL A 13 40.07 -21.42 -24.56
N LEU A 14 39.74 -20.96 -25.77
CA LEU A 14 39.03 -19.71 -25.98
C LEU A 14 37.65 -19.86 -25.35
N VAL A 15 37.55 -19.46 -24.08
CA VAL A 15 36.25 -19.15 -23.47
C VAL A 15 35.69 -17.99 -24.27
N GLN A 16 34.77 -18.30 -25.19
CA GLN A 16 33.92 -17.27 -25.77
C GLN A 16 33.16 -16.63 -24.61
N SER A 17 33.52 -15.40 -24.28
CA SER A 17 32.76 -14.56 -23.38
C SER A 17 31.40 -14.30 -24.03
N PHE A 18 30.42 -15.13 -23.67
CA PHE A 18 29.02 -14.77 -23.86
C PHE A 18 28.84 -13.41 -23.21
N GLY A 19 28.57 -12.41 -24.04
CA GLY A 19 28.36 -11.05 -23.59
C GLY A 19 27.18 -11.00 -22.65
N PHE A 20 27.46 -11.01 -21.34
CA PHE A 20 26.48 -10.58 -20.36
C PHE A 20 26.08 -9.17 -20.76
N ARG A 21 24.81 -9.02 -21.20
CA ARG A 21 24.19 -7.69 -21.28
C ARG A 21 24.39 -7.05 -19.92
N LEU A 22 24.99 -5.86 -19.91
CA LEU A 22 25.18 -5.07 -18.71
C LEU A 22 23.82 -4.83 -18.06
N VAL A 23 23.53 -5.60 -17.01
CA VAL A 23 22.43 -5.30 -16.09
C VAL A 23 22.86 -4.04 -15.34
N PRO A 24 22.07 -2.95 -15.36
CA PRO A 24 22.38 -1.76 -14.59
C PRO A 24 22.54 -2.13 -13.11
N ARG A 25 23.71 -1.85 -12.53
CA ARG A 25 23.89 -1.84 -11.08
C ARG A 25 23.46 -0.45 -10.56
N LEU A 26 22.79 -0.46 -9.42
CA LEU A 26 22.23 0.70 -8.74
C LEU A 26 22.86 0.69 -7.33
N ASP A 27 23.99 1.40 -7.14
CA ASP A 27 24.81 1.46 -5.91
C ASP A 27 25.73 2.74 -5.92
N GLY A 28 25.82 3.53 -4.84
CA GLY A 28 26.45 4.89 -4.77
C GLY A 28 26.21 5.61 -3.41
N ARG A 29 26.15 6.98 -3.31
CA ARG A 29 25.28 7.81 -2.39
C ARG A 29 25.45 9.38 -2.49
N ILE A 30 24.78 10.19 -1.62
CA ILE A 30 24.71 11.69 -1.61
C ILE A 30 26.02 12.36 -2.10
N VAL A 31 25.97 13.10 -3.21
CA VAL A 31 27.12 13.94 -3.61
C VAL A 31 26.97 15.35 -3.00
N GLY A 32 28.08 15.92 -2.51
CA GLY A 32 28.14 17.34 -2.10
C GLY A 32 27.39 17.71 -0.83
N GLY A 33 27.11 16.75 0.05
CA GLY A 33 26.50 16.98 1.37
C GLY A 33 27.48 17.51 2.42
N GLU A 34 26.93 17.85 3.59
CA GLU A 34 27.68 18.24 4.80
C GLU A 34 27.21 17.45 6.03
N ASP A 35 28.05 17.35 7.06
CA ASP A 35 27.73 16.67 8.32
C ASP A 35 26.46 17.24 8.96
N ALA A 36 25.57 16.35 9.40
CA ALA A 36 24.33 16.68 10.08
C ALA A 36 24.22 15.98 11.44
N ASN A 37 23.54 16.60 12.39
CA ASN A 37 23.20 15.96 13.67
C ASN A 37 21.79 15.36 13.61
N ILE A 38 21.63 14.15 14.15
CA ILE A 38 20.35 13.45 14.24
C ILE A 38 19.33 14.20 15.11
N GLU A 39 19.81 15.06 16.02
CA GLU A 39 18.97 15.94 16.84
C GLU A 39 18.29 17.04 16.01
N ASP A 40 18.90 17.47 14.89
CA ASP A 40 18.29 18.40 13.93
C ASP A 40 17.31 17.68 12.99
N TYR A 41 17.52 16.38 12.77
CA TYR A 41 16.73 15.53 11.87
C TYR A 41 16.19 14.26 12.56
N PRO A 42 15.44 14.40 13.67
CA PRO A 42 15.07 13.30 14.57
C PRO A 42 14.07 12.30 13.99
N TYR A 43 13.60 12.53 12.77
CA TYR A 43 12.78 11.62 11.97
C TYR A 43 13.61 10.65 11.10
N GLN A 44 14.92 10.84 10.97
CA GLN A 44 15.76 10.02 10.09
C GLN A 44 15.97 8.61 10.67
N LEU A 45 15.89 7.60 9.81
CA LEU A 45 16.20 6.20 10.15
C LEU A 45 17.22 5.61 9.19
N ALA A 46 18.03 4.70 9.72
CA ALA A 46 18.85 3.78 8.95
C ALA A 46 18.11 2.44 8.83
N LEU A 47 17.81 1.99 7.61
CA LEU A 47 17.25 0.66 7.34
C LEU A 47 18.39 -0.36 7.23
N LEU A 48 18.32 -1.40 8.06
CA LEU A 48 19.36 -2.41 8.22
C LEU A 48 18.90 -3.75 7.67
N TYR A 49 19.68 -4.39 6.81
CA TYR A 49 19.53 -5.81 6.45
C TYR A 49 20.55 -6.64 7.23
N LYS A 50 20.06 -7.55 8.08
CA LYS A 50 20.89 -8.39 8.97
C LYS A 50 21.92 -7.59 9.79
N GLY A 51 21.57 -6.35 10.17
CA GLY A 51 22.40 -5.43 10.94
C GLY A 51 23.29 -4.48 10.11
N LEU A 52 23.39 -4.66 8.79
CA LEU A 52 24.15 -3.78 7.90
C LEU A 52 23.25 -2.73 7.26
N HIS A 53 23.67 -1.47 7.22
CA HIS A 53 22.93 -0.39 6.57
C HIS A 53 22.77 -0.61 5.07
N ILE A 54 21.54 -0.58 4.57
CA ILE A 54 21.23 -0.73 3.13
C ILE A 54 20.52 0.48 2.52
N CYS A 55 19.73 1.21 3.29
CA CYS A 55 18.87 2.30 2.81
C CYS A 55 18.56 3.28 3.94
N GLY A 56 18.07 4.46 3.58
CA GLY A 56 17.37 5.36 4.50
C GLY A 56 15.92 4.93 4.76
N ALA A 57 15.36 5.48 5.82
CA ALA A 57 13.93 5.49 6.09
C ALA A 57 13.56 6.72 6.93
N SER A 58 12.27 6.93 7.20
CA SER A 58 11.75 8.09 7.93
C SER A 58 10.67 7.68 8.95
N ILE A 59 10.64 8.34 10.11
CA ILE A 59 9.70 8.03 11.20
C ILE A 59 8.36 8.69 10.92
N ILE A 60 7.37 7.86 10.63
CA ILE A 60 5.99 8.30 10.33
C ILE A 60 5.02 8.02 11.48
N SER A 61 5.37 7.07 12.37
CA SER A 61 4.84 6.98 13.73
C SER A 61 5.85 6.25 14.61
N PHE A 62 5.68 6.28 15.93
CA PHE A 62 6.53 5.48 16.84
C PHE A 62 6.54 3.97 16.54
N LYS A 63 5.58 3.43 15.75
CA LYS A 63 5.56 2.02 15.31
C LYS A 63 5.66 1.86 13.79
N SER A 64 5.99 2.90 13.04
CA SER A 64 6.03 2.82 11.58
C SER A 64 7.12 3.67 10.96
N ALA A 65 7.83 3.09 10.01
CA ALA A 65 8.82 3.76 9.19
C ALA A 65 8.38 3.77 7.73
N LEU A 66 8.75 4.82 7.00
CA LEU A 66 8.53 4.99 5.57
C LEU A 66 9.86 4.87 4.83
N THR A 67 9.88 4.08 3.77
CA THR A 67 11.06 3.85 2.92
C THR A 67 10.63 3.57 1.48
N ALA A 68 11.59 3.34 0.59
CA ALA A 68 11.35 2.97 -0.79
C ALA A 68 10.93 1.49 -0.89
N ALA A 69 10.12 1.17 -1.89
CA ALA A 69 9.73 -0.20 -2.20
C ALA A 69 10.93 -1.05 -2.65
N HIS A 70 11.85 -0.48 -3.44
CA HIS A 70 13.04 -1.18 -3.90
C HIS A 70 13.94 -1.65 -2.74
N CYS A 71 14.11 -0.82 -1.69
CA CYS A 71 14.83 -1.14 -0.45
C CYS A 71 14.29 -2.35 0.32
N THR A 72 13.04 -2.73 0.08
CA THR A 72 12.35 -3.83 0.77
C THR A 72 12.00 -5.00 -0.14
N SER A 73 12.15 -4.82 -1.46
CA SER A 73 11.77 -5.80 -2.46
C SER A 73 12.58 -7.09 -2.33
N ARG A 74 11.90 -8.25 -2.35
CA ARG A 74 12.50 -9.59 -2.19
C ARG A 74 13.15 -9.86 -0.82
N LEU A 75 13.01 -8.94 0.14
CA LEU A 75 13.44 -9.15 1.53
C LEU A 75 12.27 -9.60 2.42
N THR A 76 12.57 -9.97 3.66
CA THR A 76 11.57 -10.36 4.66
C THR A 76 11.65 -9.47 5.89
N ALA A 77 10.53 -9.24 6.58
CA ALA A 77 10.50 -8.43 7.79
C ALA A 77 11.54 -8.90 8.84
N LYS A 78 11.64 -10.22 9.06
CA LYS A 78 12.62 -10.84 9.98
C LYS A 78 14.09 -10.51 9.63
N SER A 79 14.40 -10.23 8.37
CA SER A 79 15.74 -9.84 7.94
C SER A 79 16.04 -8.33 8.03
N LEU A 80 15.06 -7.51 8.42
CA LEU A 80 15.15 -6.06 8.49
C LEU A 80 15.00 -5.49 9.91
N SER A 81 15.78 -4.46 10.21
CA SER A 81 15.66 -3.60 11.40
C SER A 81 15.73 -2.13 10.98
N VAL A 82 15.27 -1.22 11.83
CA VAL A 82 15.58 0.21 11.71
C VAL A 82 16.45 0.66 12.88
N ARG A 83 17.39 1.58 12.66
CA ARG A 83 18.10 2.32 13.71
C ARG A 83 17.59 3.76 13.75
N ALA A 84 17.26 4.25 14.93
CA ALA A 84 16.78 5.61 15.21
C ALA A 84 17.69 6.32 16.22
N GLY A 85 17.75 7.66 16.19
CA GLY A 85 18.45 8.44 17.23
C GLY A 85 19.96 8.19 17.30
N SER A 86 20.63 8.01 16.17
CA SER A 86 22.10 7.96 16.09
C SER A 86 22.60 8.85 14.97
N ASN A 87 23.77 9.47 15.17
CA ASN A 87 24.57 10.06 14.10
C ASN A 87 25.31 9.01 13.27
N ASN A 88 25.46 7.79 13.79
CA ASN A 88 26.28 6.75 13.22
C ASN A 88 25.42 5.63 12.60
N ALA A 89 25.66 5.29 11.32
CA ALA A 89 24.91 4.25 10.60
C ALA A 89 24.98 2.85 11.28
N GLU A 90 26.13 2.52 11.87
CA GLU A 90 26.47 1.18 12.35
C GLU A 90 26.41 1.03 13.88
N SER A 91 26.39 2.13 14.63
CA SER A 91 26.44 2.12 16.10
C SER A 91 25.55 3.21 16.73
N GLY A 92 25.34 3.16 18.03
CA GLY A 92 24.48 4.11 18.76
C GLY A 92 22.97 3.98 18.44
N GLY A 93 22.17 4.81 19.10
CA GLY A 93 20.72 4.86 18.92
C GLY A 93 19.97 3.60 19.37
N GLU A 94 18.68 3.56 19.06
CA GLU A 94 17.79 2.41 19.28
C GLU A 94 17.68 1.59 17.99
N VAL A 95 17.75 0.25 18.08
CA VAL A 95 17.53 -0.66 16.94
C VAL A 95 16.27 -1.49 17.18
N VAL A 96 15.29 -1.38 16.27
CA VAL A 96 14.02 -2.09 16.35
C VAL A 96 13.81 -2.97 15.12
N GLN A 97 13.42 -4.24 15.34
CA GLN A 97 13.11 -5.16 14.24
C GLN A 97 11.85 -4.76 13.49
N VAL A 98 11.85 -4.98 12.17
CA VAL A 98 10.66 -4.88 11.34
C VAL A 98 9.77 -6.11 11.59
N TYR A 99 8.49 -5.86 11.88
CA TYR A 99 7.45 -6.87 12.03
C TYR A 99 6.75 -7.19 10.70
N GLU A 100 6.49 -6.16 9.88
CA GLU A 100 5.76 -6.28 8.62
C GLU A 100 6.32 -5.30 7.57
N ILE A 101 6.34 -5.73 6.30
CA ILE A 101 6.65 -4.88 5.15
C ILE A 101 5.35 -4.69 4.36
N ARG A 102 4.87 -3.44 4.23
CA ARG A 102 3.73 -3.06 3.40
C ARG A 102 4.21 -2.25 2.20
N GLN A 103 4.69 -2.98 1.20
CA GLN A 103 5.10 -2.44 -0.09
C GLN A 103 3.88 -2.06 -0.94
N HIS A 104 3.96 -0.99 -1.73
CA HIS A 104 2.87 -0.62 -2.65
C HIS A 104 2.55 -1.77 -3.62
N PHE A 105 1.28 -2.17 -3.72
CA PHE A 105 0.87 -3.33 -4.54
C PHE A 105 1.16 -3.15 -6.04
N SER A 106 1.04 -1.92 -6.55
CA SER A 106 1.42 -1.49 -7.89
C SER A 106 2.92 -1.28 -8.14
N TYR A 107 3.81 -1.49 -7.16
CA TYR A 107 5.25 -1.31 -7.35
C TYR A 107 5.79 -2.15 -8.52
N ASP A 108 6.50 -1.49 -9.44
CA ASP A 108 7.17 -2.11 -10.57
C ASP A 108 8.68 -1.93 -10.47
N ILE A 109 9.36 -3.04 -10.14
CA ILE A 109 10.82 -3.16 -10.04
C ILE A 109 11.58 -2.84 -11.35
N THR A 110 10.88 -2.73 -12.48
CA THR A 110 11.49 -2.42 -13.79
C THR A 110 11.58 -0.91 -14.03
N THR A 111 10.62 -0.16 -13.49
CA THR A 111 10.44 1.28 -13.74
C THR A 111 10.63 2.12 -12.47
N ASN A 112 10.71 1.47 -11.30
CA ASN A 112 10.61 2.09 -9.97
C ASN A 112 9.34 2.95 -9.81
N ASP A 113 8.29 2.66 -10.57
CA ASP A 113 6.99 3.30 -10.37
C ASP A 113 6.30 2.74 -9.12
N TYR A 114 5.59 3.59 -8.40
CA TYR A 114 5.04 3.32 -7.06
C TYR A 114 6.09 2.88 -6.02
N ASP A 115 7.29 3.46 -6.05
CA ASP A 115 8.40 3.12 -5.17
C ASP A 115 8.24 3.66 -3.73
N VAL A 116 7.32 3.03 -2.97
CA VAL A 116 7.04 3.31 -1.56
C VAL A 116 6.71 2.04 -0.76
N SER A 117 7.20 1.96 0.47
CA SER A 117 6.96 0.86 1.41
C SER A 117 6.86 1.37 2.85
N VAL A 118 5.82 0.92 3.56
CA VAL A 118 5.63 1.20 4.99
C VAL A 118 6.07 -0.03 5.79
N LEU A 119 7.01 0.18 6.72
CA LEU A 119 7.48 -0.84 7.64
C LEU A 119 6.73 -0.70 8.96
N ARG A 120 6.13 -1.77 9.47
CA ARG A 120 5.65 -1.83 10.87
C ARG A 120 6.77 -2.35 11.76
N LEU A 121 6.97 -1.70 12.90
CA LEU A 121 8.03 -2.02 13.85
C LEU A 121 7.49 -2.98 14.94
N ALA A 122 8.33 -3.92 15.39
CA ALA A 122 7.95 -4.92 16.38
C ALA A 122 7.68 -4.33 17.78
N THR A 123 8.37 -3.25 18.12
CA THR A 123 8.15 -2.42 19.32
C THR A 123 7.97 -0.97 18.91
N SER A 124 7.48 -0.13 19.84
CA SER A 124 7.51 1.32 19.64
C SER A 124 8.95 1.82 19.80
N LEU A 125 9.35 2.80 19.00
CA LEU A 125 10.53 3.63 19.21
C LEU A 125 10.37 4.47 20.48
N THR A 126 11.49 4.72 21.17
CA THR A 126 11.55 5.48 22.41
C THR A 126 11.42 6.97 22.15
N GLN A 127 10.45 7.61 22.78
CA GLN A 127 10.00 8.97 22.50
C GLN A 127 11.02 10.09 22.83
N GLY A 128 12.18 9.76 23.42
CA GLY A 128 13.08 10.73 24.06
C GLY A 128 13.70 11.81 23.16
N GLN A 129 13.94 11.52 21.88
CA GLN A 129 14.54 12.46 20.90
C GLN A 129 14.01 12.22 19.47
N ILE A 130 12.77 11.75 19.33
CA ILE A 130 12.20 11.30 18.04
C ILE A 130 10.91 12.07 17.72
N ILE A 131 10.82 12.61 16.50
CA ILE A 131 9.65 13.33 15.98
C ILE A 131 9.11 12.60 14.75
N ASN A 132 7.78 12.43 14.68
CA ASN A 132 7.13 11.91 13.48
C ASN A 132 7.12 13.02 12.41
N ILE A 133 7.72 12.77 11.25
CA ILE A 133 7.62 13.73 10.14
C ILE A 133 6.21 13.69 9.53
N GLN A 134 5.59 14.86 9.37
CA GLN A 134 4.28 14.95 8.72
C GLN A 134 4.47 14.86 7.20
N PRO A 135 3.62 14.10 6.49
CA PRO A 135 3.63 14.10 5.04
C PRO A 135 3.10 15.44 4.54
N PHE A 136 3.67 15.92 3.43
CA PHE A 136 3.12 17.03 2.69
C PHE A 136 1.90 16.54 1.90
N GLU A 137 0.75 17.17 2.11
CA GLU A 137 -0.55 16.72 1.56
C GLU A 137 -0.98 17.51 0.33
N GLU A 138 -0.36 18.66 0.11
CA GLU A 138 -0.66 19.61 -0.96
C GLU A 138 0.23 19.35 -2.19
N GLU A 139 0.01 20.10 -3.28
CA GLU A 139 0.98 20.08 -4.38
C GLU A 139 2.28 20.75 -3.94
N VAL A 140 3.39 20.03 -4.09
CA VAL A 140 4.74 20.54 -3.80
C VAL A 140 5.00 21.76 -4.71
N PRO A 141 5.31 22.94 -4.17
CA PRO A 141 5.56 24.11 -5.00
C PRO A 141 6.79 23.93 -5.89
N VAL A 142 6.79 24.61 -7.04
CA VAL A 142 7.99 24.73 -7.88
C VAL A 142 8.97 25.75 -7.29
N ASP A 143 10.22 25.67 -7.71
CA ASP A 143 11.34 26.53 -7.30
C ASP A 143 11.64 26.53 -5.79
N ILE A 144 11.47 25.38 -5.12
CA ILE A 144 11.80 25.19 -3.71
C ILE A 144 13.18 24.55 -3.50
N VAL A 145 13.79 24.83 -2.34
CA VAL A 145 14.96 24.12 -1.81
C VAL A 145 14.48 23.10 -0.79
N ALA A 146 14.81 21.83 -0.99
CA ALA A 146 14.47 20.74 -0.08
C ALA A 146 15.73 20.01 0.40
N VAL A 147 15.65 19.43 1.61
CA VAL A 147 16.76 18.74 2.27
C VAL A 147 16.57 17.22 2.14
N VAL A 148 17.60 16.52 1.68
CA VAL A 148 17.73 15.07 1.87
C VAL A 148 18.68 14.81 3.03
N THR A 149 18.30 13.89 3.91
CA THR A 149 19.15 13.38 4.99
C THR A 149 19.38 11.88 4.82
N GLY A 150 20.59 11.44 5.14
CA GLY A 150 20.94 10.04 5.06
C GLY A 150 22.40 9.77 5.38
N TRP A 151 22.71 8.50 5.63
CA TRP A 151 24.10 8.05 5.62
C TRP A 151 24.46 7.77 4.20
N GLY A 152 24.91 8.81 3.51
CA GLY A 152 25.25 8.77 2.11
C GLY A 152 26.75 8.85 1.84
N ALA A 153 27.34 7.82 1.20
CA ALA A 153 28.62 7.92 0.49
C ALA A 153 28.70 9.20 -0.33
N THR A 154 29.88 9.81 -0.39
CA THR A 154 29.99 11.20 -0.82
C THR A 154 30.36 11.37 -2.29
N SER A 155 30.25 10.29 -3.09
CA SER A 155 30.68 10.21 -4.49
C SER A 155 30.08 8.98 -5.20
N GLU A 156 29.82 9.09 -6.50
CA GLU A 156 29.39 7.96 -7.35
C GLU A 156 30.37 6.77 -7.22
N GLY A 157 29.87 5.59 -6.84
CA GLY A 157 30.68 4.38 -6.59
C GLY A 157 31.53 4.36 -5.30
N GLY A 158 31.35 5.33 -4.40
CA GLY A 158 32.06 5.40 -3.11
C GLY A 158 31.40 4.61 -1.97
N THR A 159 32.12 4.49 -0.84
CA THR A 159 31.59 3.92 0.41
C THR A 159 30.96 4.97 1.32
N GLY A 160 29.93 4.59 2.08
CA GLY A 160 29.24 5.49 3.01
C GLY A 160 30.11 6.03 4.16
N PRO A 161 30.08 7.33 4.49
CA PRO A 161 30.45 7.79 5.82
C PRO A 161 29.53 7.13 6.85
N LEU A 162 30.10 6.88 8.02
CA LEU A 162 29.31 6.46 9.17
C LEU A 162 28.51 7.63 9.75
N GLN A 163 29.00 8.87 9.58
CA GLN A 163 28.36 10.11 10.05
C GLN A 163 27.17 10.50 9.15
N LEU A 164 26.05 10.88 9.76
CA LEU A 164 24.86 11.38 9.07
C LEU A 164 25.21 12.63 8.24
N GLN A 165 24.75 12.64 6.99
CA GLN A 165 24.90 13.77 6.06
C GLN A 165 23.55 14.40 5.76
N LYS A 166 23.58 15.66 5.33
CA LYS A 166 22.46 16.33 4.65
C LYS A 166 22.91 16.95 3.33
N VAL A 167 21.98 17.13 2.40
CA VAL A 167 22.17 17.95 1.19
C VAL A 167 20.93 18.78 0.88
N GLU A 168 21.13 20.01 0.44
CA GLU A 168 20.09 20.89 -0.09
C GLU A 168 20.05 20.79 -1.62
N LEU A 169 18.85 20.59 -2.17
CA LEU A 169 18.59 20.42 -3.60
C LEU A 169 17.44 21.31 -4.05
N ASN A 170 17.50 21.82 -5.28
CA ASN A 170 16.45 22.61 -5.89
C ASN A 170 15.47 21.68 -6.63
N SER A 171 14.18 21.98 -6.56
CA SER A 171 13.16 21.29 -7.37
C SER A 171 13.40 21.52 -8.87
N ILE A 172 13.22 20.48 -9.67
CA ILE A 172 13.20 20.55 -11.14
C ILE A 172 11.76 20.34 -11.60
N SER A 173 11.26 21.18 -12.50
CA SER A 173 9.90 21.04 -13.02
C SER A 173 9.68 19.70 -13.73
N ASP A 174 8.46 19.15 -13.60
CA ASP A 174 8.10 17.83 -14.13
C ASP A 174 8.45 17.70 -15.63
N SER A 175 8.23 18.75 -16.44
CA SER A 175 8.56 18.77 -17.86
C SER A 175 10.08 18.73 -18.12
N GLN A 176 10.88 19.51 -17.37
CA GLN A 176 12.34 19.49 -17.48
C GLN A 176 12.92 18.14 -17.07
N CYS A 177 12.40 17.53 -16.00
CA CYS A 177 12.88 16.21 -15.62
C CYS A 177 12.48 15.13 -16.64
N ASN A 178 11.23 15.14 -17.11
CA ASN A 178 10.77 14.12 -18.04
C ASN A 178 11.52 14.17 -19.39
N MET A 179 11.85 15.38 -19.87
CA MET A 179 12.75 15.56 -21.03
C MET A 179 14.13 14.93 -20.81
N LYS A 180 14.74 15.10 -19.64
CA LYS A 180 16.05 14.52 -19.30
C LYS A 180 16.04 12.99 -19.21
N TYR A 181 14.89 12.38 -18.93
CA TYR A 181 14.73 10.92 -18.80
C TYR A 181 14.05 10.23 -19.99
N GLY A 182 13.63 10.98 -21.02
CA GLY A 182 12.99 10.44 -22.22
C GLY A 182 11.61 9.86 -21.95
N ASP A 183 10.75 10.68 -21.33
CA ASP A 183 9.34 10.38 -21.03
C ASP A 183 9.07 9.22 -20.05
N LYS A 184 10.05 8.92 -19.17
CA LYS A 184 9.96 7.84 -18.15
C LYS A 184 9.50 8.29 -16.77
N ILE A 185 9.43 9.60 -16.50
CA ILE A 185 8.99 10.15 -15.21
C ILE A 185 7.46 10.12 -15.19
N THR A 186 6.90 9.41 -14.22
CA THR A 186 5.44 9.31 -14.06
C THR A 186 4.93 10.45 -13.18
N THR A 187 3.61 10.69 -13.16
CA THR A 187 2.98 11.69 -12.26
C THR A 187 3.21 11.43 -10.76
N ARG A 188 3.68 10.22 -10.41
CA ARG A 188 4.04 9.77 -9.06
C ARG A 188 5.48 10.08 -8.68
N MET A 189 6.24 10.68 -9.59
CA MET A 189 7.63 11.05 -9.42
C MET A 189 7.78 12.56 -9.58
N PHE A 190 8.81 13.11 -8.94
CA PHE A 190 9.35 14.43 -9.26
C PHE A 190 10.88 14.36 -9.15
N CYS A 191 11.57 15.45 -9.46
CA CYS A 191 13.03 15.45 -9.46
C CYS A 191 13.63 16.67 -8.77
N PHE A 192 14.78 16.47 -8.13
CA PHE A 192 15.53 17.50 -7.42
C PHE A 192 17.01 17.40 -7.79
N ALA A 193 17.69 18.53 -7.91
CA ALA A 193 19.13 18.57 -8.17
C ALA A 193 19.76 19.87 -7.70
N SER A 194 21.08 19.87 -7.56
CA SER A 194 21.88 21.10 -7.48
C SER A 194 23.26 20.89 -8.10
N PRO A 195 23.97 21.97 -8.47
CA PRO A 195 25.30 21.85 -9.05
C PRO A 195 26.24 21.06 -8.12
N ASN A 196 26.75 19.92 -8.60
CA ASN A 196 27.58 18.97 -7.84
C ASN A 196 26.92 18.42 -6.55
N LYS A 197 25.58 18.41 -6.49
CA LYS A 197 24.78 17.98 -5.33
C LYS A 197 23.60 17.11 -5.74
N ASP A 198 23.44 15.95 -5.10
CA ASP A 198 22.35 15.01 -5.37
C ASP A 198 22.21 13.98 -4.25
N SER A 199 21.11 13.25 -4.19
CA SER A 199 20.99 12.01 -3.40
C SER A 199 21.36 10.79 -4.23
N CYS A 200 21.72 9.66 -3.60
CA CYS A 200 22.13 8.47 -4.35
C CYS A 200 22.07 7.17 -3.48
N ASP A 201 22.40 6.01 -4.04
CA ASP A 201 21.95 4.67 -3.61
C ASP A 201 22.38 4.23 -2.19
N GLY A 202 21.43 4.20 -1.26
CA GLY A 202 21.64 3.95 0.17
C GLY A 202 21.20 5.12 1.04
N ASP A 203 21.07 6.31 0.46
CA ASP A 203 20.09 7.32 0.90
C ASP A 203 18.70 6.98 0.36
N SER A 204 18.63 6.12 -0.67
CA SER A 204 17.45 5.37 -1.10
C SER A 204 16.49 5.05 0.05
N GLY A 205 15.22 5.41 -0.08
CA GLY A 205 14.22 5.26 0.98
C GLY A 205 14.25 6.34 2.06
N GLY A 206 15.29 7.17 2.11
CA GLY A 206 15.39 8.34 2.97
C GLY A 206 14.40 9.44 2.58
N PRO A 207 14.09 10.35 3.51
CA PRO A 207 13.15 11.44 3.28
C PRO A 207 13.77 12.59 2.48
N LEU A 208 12.97 13.15 1.57
CA LEU A 208 13.17 14.51 1.06
C LEU A 208 12.18 15.44 1.79
N VAL A 209 12.68 16.51 2.38
CA VAL A 209 11.96 17.35 3.35
C VAL A 209 11.97 18.82 2.94
N TYR A 210 10.81 19.46 3.04
CA TYR A 210 10.60 20.88 2.83
C TYR A 210 9.65 21.41 3.91
N ASP A 211 9.95 22.58 4.50
CA ASP A 211 9.14 23.19 5.57
C ASP A 211 8.77 22.20 6.71
N ASN A 212 9.76 21.43 7.19
CA ASN A 212 9.61 20.38 8.20
C ASN A 212 8.59 19.27 7.87
N LYS A 213 8.15 19.17 6.61
CA LYS A 213 7.25 18.14 6.09
C LYS A 213 7.98 17.28 5.06
N GLN A 214 7.73 15.98 5.06
CA GLN A 214 8.26 15.10 4.03
C GLN A 214 7.49 15.34 2.74
N ILE A 215 8.19 15.69 1.66
CA ILE A 215 7.59 15.83 0.32
C ILE A 215 7.89 14.62 -0.57
N GLY A 216 8.98 13.89 -0.29
CA GLY A 216 9.47 12.82 -1.14
C GLY A 216 10.16 11.67 -0.41
N ILE A 217 10.44 10.62 -1.17
CA ILE A 217 11.31 9.50 -0.79
C ILE A 217 12.38 9.37 -1.88
N VAL A 218 13.66 9.26 -1.49
CA VAL A 218 14.76 8.99 -2.44
C VAL A 218 14.48 7.67 -3.16
N SER A 219 14.41 7.69 -4.49
CA SER A 219 13.94 6.54 -5.28
C SER A 219 14.99 6.03 -6.27
N TRP A 220 15.38 6.81 -7.29
CA TRP A 220 16.38 6.37 -8.28
C TRP A 220 17.05 7.53 -9.03
N GLY A 221 18.08 7.24 -9.82
CA GLY A 221 18.80 8.21 -10.65
C GLY A 221 19.58 7.53 -11.78
N ILE A 222 20.35 8.31 -12.56
CA ILE A 222 21.34 7.77 -13.52
C ILE A 222 22.70 8.35 -13.12
N GLY A 223 23.45 7.58 -12.33
CA GLY A 223 24.58 8.12 -11.58
C GLY A 223 24.11 9.20 -10.59
N CYS A 224 25.07 9.95 -10.05
CA CYS A 224 24.82 10.80 -8.88
C CYS A 224 25.42 12.18 -9.10
N ALA A 225 24.60 13.23 -8.99
CA ALA A 225 24.96 14.62 -9.33
C ALA A 225 25.50 14.82 -10.75
N ARG A 226 25.08 13.97 -11.70
CA ARG A 226 25.40 14.16 -13.12
C ARG A 226 24.61 15.37 -13.63
N PRO A 227 25.24 16.40 -14.24
CA PRO A 227 24.53 17.62 -14.66
C PRO A 227 23.33 17.39 -15.60
N GLU A 228 23.33 16.29 -16.35
CA GLU A 228 22.24 15.91 -17.24
C GLU A 228 21.09 15.18 -16.52
N TYR A 229 21.31 14.51 -15.39
CA TYR A 229 20.34 13.61 -14.74
C TYR A 229 20.10 14.00 -13.27
N PRO A 230 18.97 14.67 -12.94
CA PRO A 230 18.60 14.99 -11.57
C PRO A 230 18.07 13.76 -10.82
N GLY A 231 18.33 13.64 -9.51
CA GLY A 231 17.75 12.57 -8.70
C GLY A 231 16.21 12.53 -8.80
N VAL A 232 15.66 11.33 -8.86
CA VAL A 232 14.23 11.05 -8.97
C VAL A 232 13.69 10.54 -7.63
N TYR A 233 12.56 11.11 -7.23
CA TYR A 233 11.97 10.90 -5.91
C TYR A 233 10.49 10.52 -6.06
N THR A 234 10.02 9.65 -5.18
CA THR A 234 8.60 9.31 -5.08
C THR A 234 7.81 10.48 -4.48
N LYS A 235 6.86 11.04 -5.25
CA LYS A 235 6.00 12.19 -4.86
C LYS A 235 4.94 11.75 -3.85
N ILE A 236 5.21 11.91 -2.55
CA ILE A 236 4.34 11.31 -1.53
C ILE A 236 2.93 11.92 -1.48
N SER A 237 2.76 13.17 -1.93
CA SER A 237 1.44 13.81 -2.04
C SER A 237 0.59 13.30 -3.21
N HIS A 238 1.13 12.47 -4.12
CA HIS A 238 0.35 11.94 -5.23
C HIS A 238 -0.72 10.95 -4.73
N ARG A 239 -2.01 11.30 -4.86
CA ARG A 239 -3.21 10.60 -4.36
C ARG A 239 -3.18 9.06 -4.32
N VAL A 240 -2.66 8.38 -5.35
CA VAL A 240 -2.60 6.90 -5.37
C VAL A 240 -1.52 6.36 -4.42
N LEU A 241 -0.41 7.08 -4.27
CA LEU A 241 0.59 6.79 -3.24
C LEU A 241 0.09 7.17 -1.86
N VAL A 242 -0.71 8.24 -1.76
CA VAL A 242 -1.44 8.62 -0.53
C VAL A 242 -2.33 7.48 -0.03
N GLN A 243 -2.80 6.53 -0.85
CA GLN A 243 -3.46 5.32 -0.33
C GLN A 243 -2.48 4.39 0.42
N THR A 244 -1.34 4.02 -0.18
CA THR A 244 -0.30 3.21 0.50
C THR A 244 0.30 3.91 1.71
N LEU A 245 0.45 5.24 1.64
CA LEU A 245 0.84 6.07 2.76
C LEU A 245 -0.28 6.17 3.79
N ALA A 246 -1.57 6.28 3.44
CA ALA A 246 -2.68 6.34 4.40
C ALA A 246 -2.88 5.01 5.16
N PHE A 247 -2.37 3.88 4.65
CA PHE A 247 -2.19 2.65 5.44
C PHE A 247 -1.10 2.76 6.53
N GLY A 248 -0.30 3.83 6.53
CA GLY A 248 0.78 4.12 7.49
C GLY A 248 0.79 5.51 8.17
N LEU A 249 0.16 6.55 7.61
CA LEU A 249 0.47 7.97 7.88
C LEU A 249 -0.72 8.91 8.13
N LYS A 250 -1.98 8.48 7.89
CA LYS A 250 -3.16 9.26 8.28
C LYS A 250 -4.14 8.42 9.09
N PRO A 251 -4.95 9.05 9.97
CA PRO A 251 -5.58 8.35 11.08
C PRO A 251 -6.72 7.42 10.64
N ARG A 252 -6.37 6.19 10.28
CA ARG A 252 -7.27 5.04 10.46
C ARG A 252 -6.89 4.44 11.81
N LEU A 253 -7.45 5.07 12.84
CA LEU A 253 -7.12 4.84 14.25
C LEU A 253 -7.64 3.48 14.74
N ASP A 254 -6.77 2.72 15.39
CA ASP A 254 -6.90 1.44 16.11
C ASP A 254 -8.30 0.87 16.45
N GLY A 255 -8.48 -0.46 16.33
CA GLY A 255 -9.71 -1.18 16.69
C GLY A 255 -10.07 -2.35 15.76
N ARG A 256 -10.35 -3.54 16.29
CA ARG A 256 -10.32 -4.85 15.59
C ARG A 256 -11.63 -5.19 14.84
N ILE A 257 -11.70 -6.31 14.07
CA ILE A 257 -12.91 -7.17 14.26
C ILE A 257 -12.85 -7.66 15.71
N VAL A 258 -13.38 -6.85 16.62
CA VAL A 258 -13.54 -7.26 18.02
C VAL A 258 -14.73 -8.22 18.03
N GLY A 259 -14.63 -9.38 18.69
CA GLY A 259 -15.78 -10.26 18.91
C GLY A 259 -16.44 -10.91 17.68
N GLY A 260 -15.78 -10.94 16.52
CA GLY A 260 -16.21 -11.75 15.37
C GLY A 260 -15.79 -13.23 15.51
N GLU A 261 -16.64 -14.14 15.04
CA GLU A 261 -16.43 -15.59 15.17
C GLU A 261 -16.00 -16.26 13.85
N ASN A 262 -15.55 -17.52 13.92
CA ASN A 262 -15.30 -18.31 12.73
C ASN A 262 -16.62 -18.53 11.98
N ALA A 263 -16.57 -18.45 10.65
CA ALA A 263 -17.68 -18.77 9.77
C ALA A 263 -17.22 -19.77 8.71
N ASN A 264 -18.13 -20.61 8.24
CA ASN A 264 -17.88 -21.50 7.12
C ASN A 264 -18.53 -20.93 5.85
N ILE A 265 -17.95 -21.21 4.69
CA ILE A 265 -18.50 -20.74 3.41
C ILE A 265 -19.85 -21.42 3.10
N GLU A 266 -20.10 -22.62 3.64
CA GLU A 266 -21.36 -23.34 3.53
C GLU A 266 -22.53 -22.60 4.20
N ASP A 267 -22.25 -21.87 5.29
CA ASP A 267 -23.23 -21.04 6.00
C ASP A 267 -23.44 -19.67 5.30
N HIS A 268 -22.45 -19.23 4.51
CA HIS A 268 -22.42 -17.93 3.83
C HIS A 268 -22.05 -18.07 2.34
N PRO A 269 -22.77 -18.89 1.55
CA PRO A 269 -22.35 -19.36 0.23
C PRO A 269 -22.32 -18.28 -0.87
N TYR A 270 -22.77 -17.07 -0.55
CA TYR A 270 -22.66 -15.88 -1.38
C TYR A 270 -21.29 -15.20 -1.31
N GLN A 271 -20.48 -15.48 -0.29
CA GLN A 271 -19.26 -14.73 -0.02
C GLN A 271 -18.17 -15.03 -1.04
N LEU A 272 -17.51 -13.98 -1.52
CA LEU A 272 -16.36 -14.07 -2.41
C LEU A 272 -15.15 -13.36 -1.81
N SER A 273 -13.97 -13.89 -2.10
CA SER A 273 -12.70 -13.19 -1.93
C SER A 273 -12.32 -12.59 -3.28
N PHE A 274 -12.40 -11.26 -3.43
CA PHE A 274 -11.90 -10.55 -4.61
C PHE A 274 -10.37 -10.40 -4.52
N GLN A 275 -9.68 -10.76 -5.59
CA GLN A 275 -8.23 -10.96 -5.61
C GLN A 275 -7.55 -10.25 -6.78
N PHE A 276 -6.35 -9.73 -6.50
CA PHE A 276 -5.40 -9.25 -7.50
C PHE A 276 -4.13 -10.10 -7.42
N ARG A 277 -3.67 -10.67 -8.55
CA ARG A 277 -2.48 -11.54 -8.62
C ARG A 277 -2.46 -12.69 -7.58
N ASN A 278 -3.60 -13.35 -7.36
CA ASN A 278 -3.82 -14.40 -6.34
C ASN A 278 -3.73 -13.95 -4.86
N ILE A 279 -3.68 -12.64 -4.59
CA ILE A 279 -3.71 -12.09 -3.23
C ILE A 279 -5.10 -11.51 -2.98
N HIS A 280 -5.68 -11.82 -1.82
CA HIS A 280 -6.94 -11.23 -1.35
C HIS A 280 -6.79 -9.71 -1.18
N LEU A 281 -7.65 -8.97 -1.88
CA LEU A 281 -7.68 -7.51 -1.88
C LEU A 281 -8.88 -7.00 -1.06
N CYS A 282 -10.06 -7.56 -1.34
CA CYS A 282 -11.34 -7.16 -0.78
C CYS A 282 -12.30 -8.36 -0.68
N GLY A 283 -13.36 -8.20 0.10
CA GLY A 283 -14.58 -8.98 -0.03
C GLY A 283 -15.34 -8.66 -1.32
N ALA A 284 -16.19 -9.59 -1.73
CA ALA A 284 -17.25 -9.39 -2.70
C ALA A 284 -18.39 -10.38 -2.40
N SER A 285 -19.50 -10.28 -3.11
CA SER A 285 -20.66 -11.16 -2.98
C SER A 285 -21.21 -11.58 -4.34
N VAL A 286 -21.73 -12.80 -4.46
CA VAL A 286 -22.46 -13.26 -5.64
C VAL A 286 -23.86 -12.65 -5.63
N ILE A 287 -24.25 -11.95 -6.70
CA ILE A 287 -25.61 -11.45 -6.91
C ILE A 287 -26.29 -12.10 -8.14
N SER A 288 -25.52 -12.71 -9.03
CA SER A 288 -26.00 -13.63 -10.08
C SER A 288 -24.87 -14.58 -10.47
N GLN A 289 -25.16 -15.67 -11.19
CA GLN A 289 -24.19 -16.74 -11.53
C GLN A 289 -22.90 -16.24 -12.20
N LYS A 290 -22.95 -15.08 -12.88
CA LYS A 290 -21.81 -14.42 -13.53
C LYS A 290 -21.57 -12.98 -13.03
N ILE A 291 -22.24 -12.55 -11.97
CA ILE A 291 -22.20 -11.17 -11.50
C ILE A 291 -21.91 -11.14 -9.99
N ALA A 292 -20.86 -10.42 -9.61
CA ALA A 292 -20.54 -10.15 -8.23
C ALA A 292 -20.65 -8.65 -7.91
N LEU A 293 -20.88 -8.33 -6.64
CA LEU A 293 -20.93 -6.98 -6.09
C LEU A 293 -19.77 -6.78 -5.12
N THR A 294 -19.10 -5.63 -5.20
CA THR A 294 -18.05 -5.20 -4.28
C THR A 294 -18.08 -3.67 -4.13
N ALA A 295 -17.13 -3.07 -3.42
CA ALA A 295 -16.99 -1.63 -3.30
C ALA A 295 -16.26 -1.04 -4.51
N ALA A 296 -16.56 0.19 -4.89
CA ALA A 296 -15.88 0.86 -6.01
C ALA A 296 -14.40 1.10 -5.73
N HIS A 297 -14.04 1.48 -4.49
CA HIS A 297 -12.65 1.68 -4.08
C HIS A 297 -11.79 0.41 -4.23
N CYS A 298 -12.38 -0.79 -4.13
CA CYS A 298 -11.70 -2.06 -4.37
C CYS A 298 -11.30 -2.26 -5.85
N THR A 299 -11.92 -1.52 -6.77
CA THR A 299 -11.65 -1.59 -8.22
C THR A 299 -10.70 -0.49 -8.73
N GLU A 300 -10.28 0.44 -7.86
CA GLU A 300 -9.30 1.46 -8.23
C GLU A 300 -7.91 0.87 -8.50
N GLY A 301 -7.23 1.37 -9.53
CA GLY A 301 -5.84 1.00 -9.84
C GLY A 301 -5.63 -0.44 -10.31
N VAL A 302 -6.66 -1.28 -10.34
CA VAL A 302 -6.61 -2.66 -10.84
C VAL A 302 -7.23 -2.76 -12.24
N THR A 303 -6.51 -3.37 -13.18
CA THR A 303 -6.95 -3.52 -14.58
C THR A 303 -7.11 -4.98 -14.97
N GLY A 304 -8.02 -5.24 -15.93
CA GLY A 304 -8.34 -6.58 -16.42
C GLY A 304 -7.11 -7.38 -16.88
N THR A 305 -7.21 -8.72 -16.81
CA THR A 305 -6.15 -9.77 -16.91
C THR A 305 -5.47 -10.18 -15.59
N ARG A 306 -5.62 -9.45 -14.48
CA ARG A 306 -4.96 -9.77 -13.19
C ARG A 306 -5.90 -9.86 -11.98
N VAL A 307 -7.21 -9.75 -12.22
CA VAL A 307 -8.28 -9.75 -11.21
C VAL A 307 -9.15 -11.00 -11.34
N GLN A 308 -9.50 -11.59 -10.19
CA GLN A 308 -10.31 -12.82 -10.09
C GLN A 308 -11.09 -12.82 -8.77
N VAL A 309 -12.11 -13.65 -8.65
CA VAL A 309 -12.79 -13.97 -7.38
C VAL A 309 -12.52 -15.42 -7.01
N ARG A 310 -12.33 -15.69 -5.71
CA ARG A 310 -12.42 -17.04 -5.15
C ARG A 310 -13.82 -17.25 -4.58
N ALA A 311 -14.51 -18.28 -5.05
CA ALA A 311 -15.84 -18.70 -4.60
C ALA A 311 -15.79 -20.08 -3.94
N GLY A 312 -16.73 -20.37 -3.02
CA GLY A 312 -16.86 -21.72 -2.45
C GLY A 312 -15.66 -22.17 -1.60
N SER A 313 -14.98 -21.25 -0.93
CA SER A 313 -13.91 -21.55 0.04
C SER A 313 -14.09 -20.74 1.32
N SER A 314 -13.83 -21.36 2.47
CA SER A 314 -13.67 -20.67 3.76
C SER A 314 -12.31 -19.95 3.87
N PHE A 315 -11.46 -20.06 2.85
CA PHE A 315 -10.06 -19.61 2.89
C PHE A 315 -9.71 -18.66 1.74
N THR A 316 -8.87 -17.65 2.00
CA THR A 316 -8.39 -16.74 0.94
C THR A 316 -7.42 -17.41 -0.04
N GLN A 317 -6.57 -18.31 0.46
CA GLN A 317 -5.38 -18.78 -0.27
C GLN A 317 -5.58 -20.10 -1.04
N TYR A 318 -6.50 -20.96 -0.60
CA TYR A 318 -6.72 -22.31 -1.13
C TYR A 318 -8.21 -22.68 -1.09
N GLU A 319 -8.54 -23.86 -1.60
CA GLU A 319 -9.91 -24.38 -1.79
C GLU A 319 -10.82 -23.48 -2.68
N GLY A 320 -11.98 -24.00 -3.04
CA GLY A 320 -12.92 -23.31 -3.93
C GLY A 320 -12.40 -23.06 -5.35
N GLU A 321 -13.18 -22.30 -6.11
CA GLU A 321 -12.96 -22.02 -7.53
C GLU A 321 -12.45 -20.58 -7.73
N LEU A 322 -11.47 -20.43 -8.62
CA LEU A 322 -10.98 -19.13 -9.06
C LEU A 322 -11.64 -18.77 -10.40
N VAL A 323 -12.43 -17.69 -10.41
CA VAL A 323 -13.10 -17.19 -11.61
C VAL A 323 -12.55 -15.81 -11.96
N SER A 324 -11.95 -15.69 -13.15
CA SER A 324 -11.42 -14.41 -13.65
C SER A 324 -12.55 -13.37 -13.81
N VAL A 325 -12.25 -12.12 -13.47
CA VAL A 325 -13.17 -11.01 -13.71
C VAL A 325 -12.96 -10.48 -15.14
N LEU A 326 -14.03 -10.46 -15.92
CA LEU A 326 -14.09 -9.97 -17.30
C LEU A 326 -14.16 -8.43 -17.36
N GLU A 327 -15.00 -7.83 -16.51
CA GLU A 327 -15.25 -6.38 -16.50
C GLU A 327 -15.39 -5.86 -15.06
N LEU A 328 -14.75 -4.72 -14.78
CA LEU A 328 -14.92 -3.96 -13.54
C LEU A 328 -15.82 -2.76 -13.84
N LYS A 329 -16.96 -2.65 -13.16
CA LYS A 329 -17.93 -1.57 -13.36
C LYS A 329 -18.21 -0.84 -12.03
N PRO A 330 -17.32 0.07 -11.58
CA PRO A 330 -17.65 1.00 -10.49
C PRO A 330 -18.82 1.91 -10.88
N HIS A 331 -19.59 2.35 -9.89
CA HIS A 331 -20.67 3.31 -10.11
C HIS A 331 -20.13 4.58 -10.77
N PRO A 332 -20.77 5.13 -11.83
CA PRO A 332 -20.22 6.27 -12.57
C PRO A 332 -20.09 7.55 -11.73
N ASN A 333 -20.91 7.69 -10.68
CA ASN A 333 -20.87 8.82 -9.75
C ASN A 333 -19.99 8.55 -8.50
N TYR A 334 -19.24 7.44 -8.46
CA TYR A 334 -18.37 7.12 -7.33
C TYR A 334 -17.32 8.21 -7.11
N ASN A 335 -17.21 8.68 -5.87
CA ASN A 335 -16.29 9.73 -5.47
C ASN A 335 -15.28 9.20 -4.44
N ALA A 336 -14.00 9.10 -4.82
CA ALA A 336 -12.94 8.52 -4.00
C ALA A 336 -12.55 9.34 -2.75
N ASP A 337 -12.89 10.63 -2.70
CA ASP A 337 -12.57 11.50 -1.57
C ASP A 337 -13.61 11.37 -0.44
N THR A 338 -14.86 11.10 -0.79
CA THR A 338 -16.02 11.01 0.11
C THR A 338 -16.55 9.59 0.32
N PHE A 339 -16.14 8.64 -0.54
CA PHE A 339 -16.72 7.31 -0.67
C PHE A 339 -18.22 7.30 -1.03
N ASP A 340 -18.76 8.41 -1.55
CA ASP A 340 -20.15 8.43 -2.03
C ASP A 340 -20.29 7.56 -3.29
N TYR A 341 -21.42 6.85 -3.40
CA TYR A 341 -21.66 5.82 -4.41
C TYR A 341 -20.60 4.68 -4.49
N ASP A 342 -19.99 4.28 -3.35
CA ASP A 342 -18.95 3.24 -3.30
C ASP A 342 -19.46 1.79 -3.53
N VAL A 343 -19.91 1.50 -4.75
CA VAL A 343 -20.31 0.17 -5.24
C VAL A 343 -19.72 -0.11 -6.62
N ALA A 344 -19.32 -1.36 -6.86
CA ALA A 344 -18.89 -1.85 -8.17
C ALA A 344 -19.48 -3.22 -8.49
N VAL A 345 -19.96 -3.36 -9.72
CA VAL A 345 -20.39 -4.64 -10.28
C VAL A 345 -19.22 -5.27 -11.03
N LEU A 346 -18.95 -6.54 -10.75
CA LEU A 346 -17.93 -7.35 -11.40
C LEU A 346 -18.62 -8.34 -12.35
N ARG A 347 -18.35 -8.27 -13.65
CA ARG A 347 -18.76 -9.34 -14.59
C ARG A 347 -17.72 -10.44 -14.56
N LEU A 348 -18.13 -11.66 -14.29
CA LEU A 348 -17.26 -12.84 -14.26
C LEU A 348 -17.13 -13.43 -15.67
N LEU A 349 -15.93 -13.89 -16.02
CA LEU A 349 -15.64 -14.49 -17.32
C LEU A 349 -16.40 -15.80 -17.55
N GLN A 350 -16.63 -16.54 -16.46
CA GLN A 350 -17.36 -17.81 -16.45
C GLN A 350 -18.39 -17.78 -15.32
N GLN A 351 -19.35 -18.69 -15.36
CA GLN A 351 -20.25 -18.87 -14.22
C GLN A 351 -19.50 -19.58 -13.09
N ILE A 352 -19.84 -19.28 -11.84
CA ILE A 352 -19.35 -20.06 -10.70
C ILE A 352 -20.01 -21.44 -10.74
N THR A 353 -19.20 -22.51 -10.63
CA THR A 353 -19.63 -23.91 -10.72
C THR A 353 -19.33 -24.73 -9.47
N MET A 354 -18.40 -24.29 -8.62
CA MET A 354 -17.96 -25.02 -7.44
C MET A 354 -18.68 -24.59 -6.15
N GLY A 355 -19.16 -25.58 -5.40
CA GLY A 355 -19.88 -25.38 -4.15
C GLY A 355 -21.35 -24.99 -4.35
N SER A 356 -22.13 -25.04 -3.26
CA SER A 356 -23.55 -24.64 -3.24
C SER A 356 -23.70 -23.11 -3.20
N VAL A 357 -23.03 -22.40 -4.11
CA VAL A 357 -22.99 -20.94 -4.15
C VAL A 357 -24.39 -20.36 -4.41
N ILE A 358 -24.87 -19.49 -3.52
CA ILE A 358 -26.19 -18.85 -3.60
C ILE A 358 -25.99 -17.36 -3.90
N ALA A 359 -26.74 -16.85 -4.88
CA ALA A 359 -26.78 -15.42 -5.15
C ALA A 359 -27.65 -14.68 -4.13
N LEU A 360 -27.14 -13.59 -3.55
CA LEU A 360 -27.95 -12.67 -2.76
C LEU A 360 -28.83 -11.81 -3.66
N GLN A 361 -30.07 -11.57 -3.24
CA GLN A 361 -30.90 -10.53 -3.83
C GLN A 361 -30.50 -9.17 -3.24
N PRO A 362 -30.16 -8.15 -4.06
CA PRO A 362 -30.02 -6.78 -3.59
C PRO A 362 -31.34 -6.27 -3.03
N ILE A 363 -31.35 -5.68 -1.83
CA ILE A 363 -32.57 -5.14 -1.23
C ILE A 363 -33.01 -3.84 -1.93
N GLY A 364 -34.32 -3.67 -2.14
CA GLY A 364 -34.92 -2.45 -2.69
C GLY A 364 -35.79 -1.68 -1.69
N GLU A 365 -35.76 -2.09 -0.42
CA GLU A 365 -36.55 -1.53 0.68
C GLU A 365 -35.63 -1.17 1.86
N GLU A 366 -36.07 -0.23 2.70
CA GLU A 366 -35.30 0.22 3.85
C GLU A 366 -35.20 -0.85 4.95
N VAL A 367 -34.01 -0.98 5.54
CA VAL A 367 -33.80 -1.86 6.69
C VAL A 367 -34.32 -1.16 7.96
N PRO A 368 -35.12 -1.83 8.82
CA PRO A 368 -35.55 -1.24 10.09
C PRO A 368 -34.37 -0.82 10.98
N ILE A 369 -34.54 0.22 11.79
CA ILE A 369 -33.58 0.55 12.86
C ILE A 369 -33.56 -0.61 13.89
N ASP A 370 -32.42 -0.83 14.52
CA ASP A 370 -32.12 -1.94 15.45
C ASP A 370 -32.13 -3.35 14.81
N ALA A 371 -32.41 -3.47 13.51
CA ALA A 371 -32.31 -4.74 12.79
C ALA A 371 -30.88 -5.29 12.80
N THR A 372 -30.71 -6.56 13.20
CA THR A 372 -29.41 -7.24 13.22
C THR A 372 -29.08 -7.82 11.85
N ALA A 373 -27.98 -7.36 11.26
CA ALA A 373 -27.43 -7.86 10.00
C ALA A 373 -26.05 -8.49 10.22
N VAL A 374 -25.66 -9.37 9.30
CA VAL A 374 -24.38 -10.10 9.33
C VAL A 374 -23.42 -9.52 8.29
N VAL A 375 -22.19 -9.22 8.69
CA VAL A 375 -21.07 -9.04 7.76
C VAL A 375 -20.20 -10.28 7.77
N THR A 376 -19.73 -10.70 6.60
CA THR A 376 -18.77 -11.78 6.40
C THR A 376 -17.56 -11.33 5.62
N GLY A 377 -16.40 -11.90 5.94
CA GLY A 377 -15.17 -11.63 5.21
C GLY A 377 -13.92 -12.17 5.89
N TRP A 378 -12.78 -11.79 5.33
CA TRP A 378 -11.44 -12.20 5.78
C TRP A 378 -10.66 -11.02 6.39
N GLY A 379 -11.38 -9.97 6.78
CA GLY A 379 -10.83 -8.79 7.40
C GLY A 379 -10.08 -9.09 8.70
N SER A 380 -9.17 -8.19 9.06
CA SER A 380 -8.29 -8.45 10.18
C SER A 380 -9.01 -8.41 11.52
N THR A 381 -8.88 -9.50 12.27
CA THR A 381 -9.38 -9.62 13.64
C THR A 381 -8.59 -8.81 14.67
N ILE A 382 -7.64 -7.96 14.22
CA ILE A 382 -7.08 -6.81 14.93
C ILE A 382 -6.77 -5.69 13.91
N GLN A 383 -7.09 -4.42 14.16
CA GLN A 383 -6.78 -3.40 13.15
C GLN A 383 -5.29 -3.19 12.98
N GLY A 384 -4.89 -3.04 11.72
CA GLY A 384 -3.48 -3.05 11.33
C GLY A 384 -2.83 -4.44 11.46
N GLY A 385 -3.56 -5.47 11.85
CA GLY A 385 -3.09 -6.85 11.82
C GLY A 385 -3.15 -7.48 10.43
N PRO A 386 -2.73 -8.74 10.31
CA PRO A 386 -2.94 -9.53 9.11
C PRO A 386 -4.43 -9.84 8.92
N GLY A 387 -4.91 -9.86 7.68
CA GLY A 387 -6.22 -10.44 7.35
C GLY A 387 -6.31 -11.89 7.83
N SER A 388 -7.51 -12.34 8.17
CA SER A 388 -7.74 -13.73 8.57
C SER A 388 -7.61 -14.65 7.36
N ILE A 389 -6.86 -15.75 7.46
CA ILE A 389 -6.88 -16.76 6.39
C ILE A 389 -8.20 -17.53 6.33
N HIS A 390 -8.93 -17.60 7.46
CA HIS A 390 -10.24 -18.23 7.60
C HIS A 390 -11.35 -17.19 7.54
N LEU A 391 -12.51 -17.55 6.99
CA LEU A 391 -13.68 -16.69 6.95
C LEU A 391 -14.18 -16.37 8.38
N LYS A 392 -14.59 -15.13 8.58
CA LYS A 392 -15.17 -14.60 9.80
C LYS A 392 -16.56 -14.06 9.53
N LYS A 393 -17.37 -13.99 10.59
CA LYS A 393 -18.62 -13.23 10.59
C LYS A 393 -18.75 -12.36 11.84
N VAL A 394 -19.52 -11.29 11.73
CA VAL A 394 -19.93 -10.43 12.83
C VAL A 394 -21.37 -9.97 12.64
N GLU A 395 -22.12 -9.94 13.74
CA GLU A 395 -23.49 -9.41 13.80
C GLU A 395 -23.45 -7.97 14.32
N LEU A 396 -24.14 -7.08 13.61
CA LEU A 396 -24.21 -5.64 13.88
C LEU A 396 -25.66 -5.18 13.76
N ASN A 397 -26.05 -4.14 14.50
CA ASN A 397 -27.40 -3.58 14.46
C ASN A 397 -27.44 -2.27 13.65
N HIS A 398 -28.51 -2.07 12.87
CA HIS A 398 -28.74 -0.83 12.14
C HIS A 398 -28.98 0.33 13.12
N ILE A 399 -28.27 1.45 12.95
CA ILE A 399 -28.50 2.67 13.74
C ILE A 399 -29.09 3.78 12.87
N SER A 400 -29.77 4.75 13.49
CA SER A 400 -30.38 5.85 12.74
C SER A 400 -29.36 6.70 11.96
N ASP A 401 -29.74 7.19 10.78
CA ASP A 401 -28.94 8.11 9.96
C ASP A 401 -28.47 9.34 10.75
N SER A 402 -29.29 9.84 11.69
CA SER A 402 -28.92 10.98 12.53
C SER A 402 -27.74 10.68 13.47
N GLN A 403 -27.74 9.50 14.10
CA GLN A 403 -26.67 9.03 14.99
C GLN A 403 -25.43 8.62 14.19
N CYS A 404 -25.63 7.99 13.04
CA CYS A 404 -24.60 7.67 12.07
C CYS A 404 -23.85 8.94 11.64
N ASN A 405 -24.57 9.97 11.19
CA ASN A 405 -23.95 11.17 10.64
C ASN A 405 -23.39 12.12 11.71
N SER A 406 -23.99 12.18 12.90
CA SER A 406 -23.45 12.95 14.04
C SER A 406 -22.09 12.42 14.50
N ASN A 407 -21.85 11.11 14.37
CA ASN A 407 -20.58 10.46 14.68
C ASN A 407 -19.48 10.77 13.65
N TYR A 408 -19.82 11.37 12.50
CA TYR A 408 -18.91 11.59 11.37
C TYR A 408 -18.85 13.05 10.91
N ASP A 409 -19.24 14.01 11.76
CA ASP A 409 -19.25 15.45 11.49
C ASP A 409 -20.02 15.86 10.21
N GLY A 410 -21.11 15.15 9.88
CA GLY A 410 -21.91 15.45 8.68
C GLY A 410 -21.41 14.82 7.37
N LYS A 411 -20.39 13.94 7.41
CA LYS A 411 -19.77 13.32 6.22
C LYS A 411 -20.54 12.13 5.63
N VAL A 412 -21.55 11.60 6.31
CA VAL A 412 -22.38 10.48 5.81
C VAL A 412 -23.50 11.03 4.92
N THR A 413 -23.64 10.46 3.73
CA THR A 413 -24.67 10.84 2.74
C THR A 413 -25.90 9.92 2.83
N GLU A 414 -27.01 10.25 2.18
CA GLU A 414 -28.20 9.36 2.16
C GLU A 414 -28.04 8.10 1.29
N ARG A 415 -26.90 7.97 0.59
CA ARG A 415 -26.43 6.76 -0.10
C ARG A 415 -25.60 5.85 0.82
N MET A 416 -25.42 6.25 2.07
CA MET A 416 -24.70 5.53 3.11
C MET A 416 -25.62 5.29 4.30
N PHE A 417 -25.24 4.32 5.14
CA PHE A 417 -25.88 4.02 6.41
C PHE A 417 -24.90 3.28 7.33
N CYS A 418 -25.19 3.25 8.64
CA CYS A 418 -24.28 2.70 9.64
C CYS A 418 -24.85 1.48 10.36
N PHE A 419 -23.97 0.51 10.63
CA PHE A 419 -24.25 -0.60 11.54
C PHE A 419 -23.23 -0.62 12.68
N ALA A 420 -23.70 -0.98 13.88
CA ALA A 420 -22.92 -0.91 15.10
C ALA A 420 -23.23 -2.09 16.02
N ALA A 421 -22.23 -2.58 16.75
CA ALA A 421 -22.47 -3.37 17.95
C ALA A 421 -21.38 -3.12 19.01
N PRO A 422 -21.68 -3.28 20.32
CA PRO A 422 -20.68 -3.07 21.36
C PRO A 422 -19.49 -4.02 21.18
N LYS A 423 -18.30 -3.46 20.95
CA LYS A 423 -17.07 -4.23 20.72
C LYS A 423 -17.21 -5.23 19.55
N LYS A 424 -17.87 -4.83 18.45
CA LYS A 424 -18.07 -5.61 17.22
C LYS A 424 -18.15 -4.67 16.01
N ASP A 425 -17.45 -5.03 14.93
CA ASP A 425 -17.45 -4.29 13.65
C ASP A 425 -16.76 -5.11 12.53
N SER A 426 -17.00 -4.72 11.28
CA SER A 426 -16.21 -5.14 10.10
C SER A 426 -14.88 -4.38 10.01
N CYS A 427 -13.85 -4.96 9.40
CA CYS A 427 -12.49 -4.40 9.44
C CYS A 427 -11.66 -4.60 8.16
N GLN A 428 -10.37 -4.24 8.19
CA GLN A 428 -9.54 -4.17 6.97
C GLN A 428 -9.41 -5.53 6.27
N GLY A 429 -9.95 -5.64 5.06
CA GLY A 429 -10.08 -6.88 4.27
C GLY A 429 -11.53 -7.35 4.13
N ASP A 430 -12.47 -6.85 4.94
CA ASP A 430 -13.91 -7.03 4.70
C ASP A 430 -14.46 -6.02 3.69
N SER A 431 -13.72 -4.94 3.38
CA SER A 431 -14.06 -3.94 2.36
C SER A 431 -14.59 -4.57 1.08
N GLY A 432 -15.70 -4.09 0.54
CA GLY A 432 -16.41 -4.68 -0.59
C GLY A 432 -17.22 -5.94 -0.27
N GLY A 433 -17.10 -6.50 0.94
CA GLY A 433 -17.92 -7.61 1.40
C GLY A 433 -19.39 -7.23 1.61
N PRO A 434 -20.30 -8.22 1.64
CA PRO A 434 -21.71 -8.00 1.86
C PRO A 434 -22.05 -7.73 3.32
N LEU A 435 -23.02 -6.84 3.53
CA LEU A 435 -23.84 -6.78 4.73
C LEU A 435 -25.20 -7.42 4.40
N VAL A 436 -25.62 -8.42 5.18
CA VAL A 436 -26.77 -9.30 4.86
C VAL A 436 -27.81 -9.27 5.97
N TYR A 437 -29.07 -9.03 5.60
CA TYR A 437 -30.24 -9.09 6.47
C TYR A 437 -31.32 -9.94 5.79
N GLU A 438 -31.93 -10.89 6.50
CA GLU A 438 -32.98 -11.79 5.96
C GLU A 438 -32.64 -12.44 4.60
N ASN A 439 -31.38 -12.86 4.41
CA ASN A 439 -30.84 -13.42 3.16
C ASN A 439 -30.84 -12.47 1.94
N LYS A 440 -31.07 -11.17 2.15
CA LYS A 440 -30.90 -10.10 1.15
C LYS A 440 -29.60 -9.34 1.42
N GLN A 441 -28.93 -8.88 0.36
CA GLN A 441 -27.81 -7.96 0.52
C GLN A 441 -28.34 -6.56 0.73
N VAL A 442 -28.04 -5.98 1.89
CA VAL A 442 -28.51 -4.65 2.27
C VAL A 442 -27.44 -3.58 2.18
N GLY A 443 -26.17 -3.98 2.31
CA GLY A 443 -25.04 -3.07 2.22
C GLY A 443 -23.81 -3.69 1.56
N VAL A 444 -22.86 -2.82 1.23
CA VAL A 444 -21.50 -3.16 0.86
C VAL A 444 -20.56 -2.48 1.87
N VAL A 445 -19.63 -3.23 2.47
CA VAL A 445 -18.63 -2.70 3.42
C VAL A 445 -17.80 -1.64 2.70
N SER A 446 -17.86 -0.39 3.16
CA SER A 446 -17.26 0.75 2.46
C SER A 446 -16.14 1.39 3.28
N TRP A 447 -16.47 2.12 4.34
CA TRP A 447 -15.50 2.86 5.16
C TRP A 447 -15.90 2.95 6.64
N GLY A 448 -15.02 3.53 7.45
CA GLY A 448 -15.25 3.79 8.86
C GLY A 448 -14.00 4.40 9.50
N PHE A 449 -14.15 5.07 10.64
CA PHE A 449 -12.99 5.54 11.40
C PHE A 449 -12.51 4.43 12.33
N GLY A 450 -11.62 3.58 11.82
CA GLY A 450 -11.20 2.36 12.50
C GLY A 450 -12.28 1.28 12.51
N CYS A 451 -12.10 0.23 13.32
CA CYS A 451 -13.11 -0.82 13.50
C CYS A 451 -13.50 -0.95 14.98
N ALA A 452 -14.78 -1.08 15.28
CA ALA A 452 -15.36 -1.29 16.61
C ALA A 452 -15.00 -0.19 17.62
N ARG A 453 -14.87 1.05 17.14
CA ARG A 453 -14.62 2.22 17.97
C ARG A 453 -15.87 2.60 18.78
N PRO A 454 -15.71 3.04 20.04
CA PRO A 454 -16.74 3.83 20.68
C PRO A 454 -17.09 5.03 19.80
N ASN A 455 -18.38 5.16 19.47
CA ASN A 455 -18.96 6.27 18.70
C ASN A 455 -18.49 6.40 17.23
N TYR A 456 -17.78 5.43 16.62
CA TYR A 456 -17.56 5.42 15.16
C TYR A 456 -17.99 4.05 14.60
N PRO A 457 -19.25 3.94 14.14
CA PRO A 457 -19.82 2.71 13.60
C PRO A 457 -19.38 2.47 12.15
N GLY A 458 -19.37 1.22 11.68
CA GLY A 458 -19.04 0.89 10.30
C GLY A 458 -20.02 1.54 9.32
N VAL A 459 -19.50 2.11 8.21
CA VAL A 459 -20.28 2.78 7.16
C VAL A 459 -20.31 1.90 5.92
N TYR A 460 -21.52 1.72 5.40
CA TYR A 460 -21.81 0.84 4.27
C TYR A 460 -22.44 1.65 3.15
N ALA A 461 -22.16 1.28 1.89
CA ALA A 461 -22.95 1.78 0.77
C ALA A 461 -24.35 1.15 0.83
N LYS A 462 -25.39 1.99 0.78
CA LYS A 462 -26.78 1.63 1.07
C LYS A 462 -27.46 1.05 -0.17
N VAL A 463 -27.65 -0.26 -0.22
CA VAL A 463 -28.18 -0.97 -1.42
C VAL A 463 -29.63 -0.62 -1.73
N SER A 464 -30.42 -0.18 -0.72
CA SER A 464 -31.79 0.32 -0.89
C SER A 464 -31.88 1.72 -1.51
N ASN A 465 -30.78 2.49 -1.54
CA ASN A 465 -30.80 3.83 -2.13
C ASN A 465 -31.09 3.72 -3.64
N ALA A 466 -32.07 4.48 -4.14
CA ALA A 466 -32.63 4.28 -5.48
C ALA A 466 -31.59 4.28 -6.61
N ASP A 467 -30.61 5.19 -6.58
CA ASP A 467 -29.57 5.26 -7.61
C ASP A 467 -28.67 4.01 -7.58
N ILE A 468 -28.22 3.62 -6.39
CA ILE A 468 -27.39 2.44 -6.15
C ILE A 468 -28.14 1.16 -6.55
N HIS A 469 -29.40 1.03 -6.12
CA HIS A 469 -30.25 -0.11 -6.43
C HIS A 469 -30.47 -0.27 -7.94
N ASN A 470 -30.83 0.83 -8.61
CA ASN A 470 -31.05 0.85 -10.06
C ASN A 470 -29.75 0.53 -10.82
N TYR A 471 -28.60 1.04 -10.37
CA TYR A 471 -27.30 0.74 -10.96
C TYR A 471 -26.95 -0.75 -10.83
N ILE A 472 -27.10 -1.33 -9.63
CA ILE A 472 -26.81 -2.75 -9.39
C ILE A 472 -27.72 -3.61 -10.26
N THR A 473 -29.03 -3.45 -10.14
CA THR A 473 -30.02 -4.30 -10.83
C THR A 473 -29.93 -4.21 -12.35
N THR A 474 -29.71 -3.01 -12.92
CA THR A 474 -29.52 -2.83 -14.37
C THR A 474 -28.28 -3.55 -14.88
N ASN A 475 -27.25 -3.74 -14.05
CA ASN A 475 -26.01 -4.42 -14.43
C ASN A 475 -26.01 -5.94 -14.14
N MET A 476 -27.08 -6.50 -13.54
CA MET A 476 -27.22 -7.94 -13.24
C MET A 476 -27.55 -8.83 -14.46
N VAL A 477 -27.90 -8.24 -15.60
CA VAL A 477 -28.42 -8.93 -16.82
C VAL A 477 -27.33 -9.30 -17.82
#